data_AF-A0A930MZ04-F1
#
_entry.id   AF-A0A930MZ04-F1
#
_cell.length_a   1.000
_cell.length_b   1.000
_cell.length_c   1.000
_cell.angle_alpha   90.00
_cell.angle_beta   90.00
_cell.angle_gamma   90.00
#
_symmetry.space_group_name_H-M   'P 1'
#
loop_
_entity.id
_entity.type
_entity.pdbx_description
1 polymer ?
#
loop_
_entity_poly.entity_id
_entity_poly.type
_entity_poly.pdbx_seq_one_letter_code
_entity_poly.pdbx_strand_id
1 'polypeptide(L)'
;MKIKAQVSMVLNLDKCLGCHTCSITCKNTWTNREGAEYMYFNNVETRPGVGYPRNWEDQEKWKGGWTLDNSGNLALSTGSKTNRLMKLFFHPEQPELKDYFEPWTYDYET
;
A
#
# COMPACT_ATOMS: atom_id res chain seq x y z
N MET A 1 -16.96 -5.14 28.57
CA MET A 1 -16.43 -6.23 27.73
C MET A 1 -17.27 -6.34 26.47
N LYS A 2 -16.69 -6.16 25.29
CA LYS A 2 -17.40 -6.29 23.99
C LYS A 2 -16.67 -7.35 23.16
N ILE A 3 -17.12 -8.60 23.23
CA ILE A 3 -16.51 -9.72 22.50
C ILE A 3 -16.74 -9.52 20.99
N LYS A 4 -15.68 -9.70 20.21
CA LYS A 4 -15.68 -9.67 18.74
C LYS A 4 -14.83 -10.82 18.21
N ALA A 5 -15.06 -11.21 16.97
CA ALA A 5 -14.26 -12.19 16.26
C ALA A 5 -13.69 -11.60 14.97
N GLN A 6 -12.47 -11.98 14.60
CA GLN A 6 -11.79 -11.61 13.37
C GLN A 6 -10.96 -12.80 12.89
N VAL A 7 -11.02 -13.09 11.59
CA VAL A 7 -10.14 -14.07 10.95
C VAL A 7 -8.78 -13.42 10.71
N SER A 8 -7.70 -14.09 11.10
CA SER A 8 -6.33 -13.58 11.00
C SER A 8 -5.48 -14.49 10.11
N MET A 9 -4.34 -13.95 9.65
CA MET A 9 -3.39 -14.64 8.78
C MET A 9 -2.00 -14.65 9.43
N VAL A 10 -1.25 -15.72 9.21
CA VAL A 10 0.16 -15.83 9.59
C VAL A 10 0.96 -16.22 8.37
N LEU A 11 2.04 -15.48 8.10
CA LEU A 11 2.99 -15.79 7.03
C LEU A 11 4.32 -16.25 7.66
N ASN A 12 4.70 -17.51 7.44
CA ASN A 12 6.00 -18.01 7.89
C ASN A 12 7.09 -17.62 6.88
N LEU A 13 7.89 -16.62 7.22
CA LEU A 13 8.94 -16.09 6.34
C LEU A 13 10.10 -17.07 6.12
N ASP A 14 10.34 -18.02 7.02
CA ASP A 14 11.34 -19.09 6.85
C ASP A 14 10.98 -20.04 5.70
N LYS A 15 9.68 -20.21 5.44
CA LYS A 15 9.15 -21.03 4.35
C LYS A 15 8.79 -20.23 3.10
N CYS A 16 9.03 -18.91 3.09
CA CYS A 16 8.74 -18.07 1.95
C CYS A 16 9.83 -18.25 0.88
N LEU A 17 9.42 -18.60 -0.34
CA LEU A 17 10.33 -18.78 -1.48
C LEU A 17 10.31 -17.60 -2.46
N GLY A 18 9.54 -16.53 -2.16
CA GLY A 18 9.45 -15.37 -3.04
C GLY A 18 8.92 -15.67 -4.44
N CYS A 19 8.03 -16.66 -4.61
CA CYS A 19 7.61 -17.13 -5.94
C CYS A 19 6.51 -16.31 -6.63
N HIS A 20 5.95 -15.29 -5.97
CA HIS A 20 4.89 -14.41 -6.49
C HIS A 20 3.56 -15.09 -6.90
N THR A 21 3.35 -16.38 -6.65
CA THR A 21 2.10 -17.07 -6.99
C THR A 21 0.87 -16.43 -6.34
N CYS A 22 0.99 -15.97 -5.09
CA CYS A 22 -0.06 -15.26 -4.37
C CYS A 22 -0.40 -13.90 -5.03
N SER A 23 0.57 -13.24 -5.65
CA SER A 23 0.35 -11.97 -6.36
C SER A 23 -0.40 -12.16 -7.67
N ILE A 24 -0.01 -13.15 -8.47
CA ILE A 24 -0.64 -13.41 -9.78
C ILE A 24 -2.08 -13.89 -9.63
N THR A 25 -2.33 -14.80 -8.70
CA THR A 25 -3.70 -15.28 -8.40
C THR A 25 -4.59 -14.12 -7.97
N CYS A 26 -4.13 -13.27 -7.06
CA CYS A 26 -4.86 -12.07 -6.63
C CYS A 26 -5.11 -11.10 -7.80
N LYS A 27 -4.09 -10.83 -8.62
CA LYS A 27 -4.18 -9.95 -9.80
C LYS A 27 -5.24 -10.43 -10.78
N ASN A 28 -5.18 -11.70 -11.16
CA ASN A 28 -6.09 -12.29 -12.15
C ASN A 28 -7.55 -12.30 -11.67
N THR A 29 -7.77 -12.52 -10.37
CA THR A 29 -9.13 -12.55 -9.81
C THR A 29 -9.70 -11.14 -9.61
N TRP A 30 -8.88 -10.16 -9.20
CA TRP A 30 -9.40 -8.90 -8.63
C TRP A 30 -8.96 -7.61 -9.35
N THR A 31 -7.74 -7.54 -9.90
CA THR A 31 -7.16 -6.27 -10.40
C THR A 31 -6.67 -6.36 -11.84
N ASN A 32 -7.39 -7.11 -12.69
CA ASN A 32 -7.12 -7.29 -14.13
C ASN A 32 -7.88 -6.30 -15.05
N ARG A 33 -8.59 -5.33 -14.46
CA ARG A 33 -9.41 -4.33 -15.14
C ARG A 33 -8.66 -3.02 -15.35
N GLU A 34 -9.12 -2.23 -16.33
CA GLU A 34 -8.57 -0.92 -16.61
C GLU A 34 -8.63 0.03 -15.40
N GLY A 35 -7.54 0.76 -15.17
CA GLY A 35 -7.31 1.64 -14.02
C GLY A 35 -6.76 0.94 -12.77
N ALA A 36 -6.64 -0.39 -12.75
CA ALA A 36 -6.12 -1.19 -11.63
C ALA A 36 -4.94 -2.10 -12.01
N GLU A 37 -4.43 -1.98 -13.23
CA GLU A 37 -3.33 -2.79 -13.78
C GLU A 37 -2.05 -2.58 -12.99
N TYR A 38 -1.80 -1.35 -12.55
CA TYR A 38 -0.67 -1.10 -11.66
C TYR A 38 -0.87 -1.71 -10.28
N MET A 39 -2.11 -1.93 -9.80
CA MET A 39 -2.40 -2.29 -8.41
C MET A 39 -2.16 -3.77 -8.11
N TYR A 40 -1.27 -4.05 -7.16
CA TYR A 40 -1.06 -5.38 -6.57
C TYR A 40 -1.55 -5.38 -5.12
N PHE A 41 -2.80 -5.82 -4.88
CA PHE A 41 -3.34 -5.93 -3.51
C PHE A 41 -2.52 -6.86 -2.62
N ASN A 42 -1.96 -7.91 -3.22
CA ASN A 42 -1.00 -8.79 -2.57
C ASN A 42 0.29 -8.79 -3.38
N ASN A 43 1.33 -8.09 -2.90
CA ASN A 43 2.66 -8.03 -3.50
C ASN A 43 3.68 -8.78 -2.62
N VAL A 44 4.81 -9.16 -3.23
CA VAL A 44 5.96 -9.75 -2.54
C VAL A 44 7.16 -8.87 -2.79
N GLU A 45 7.93 -8.57 -1.74
CA GLU A 45 9.10 -7.68 -1.79
C GLU A 45 10.34 -8.40 -1.28
N THR A 46 11.45 -8.30 -2.03
CA THR A 46 12.76 -8.78 -1.57
C THR A 46 13.40 -7.75 -0.66
N ARG A 47 14.02 -8.21 0.43
CA ARG A 47 14.77 -7.38 1.38
C ARG A 47 16.27 -7.71 1.34
N PRO A 48 17.17 -6.71 1.40
CA PRO A 48 16.91 -5.26 1.40
C PRO A 48 16.34 -4.73 0.06
N GLY A 49 15.49 -3.70 0.09
CA GLY A 49 14.83 -3.16 -1.11
C GLY A 49 13.93 -1.96 -0.82
N VAL A 50 13.46 -1.29 -1.88
CA VAL A 50 12.63 -0.07 -1.81
C VAL A 50 11.13 -0.35 -1.64
N GLY A 51 10.67 -1.57 -1.91
CA GLY A 51 9.25 -1.94 -1.83
C GLY A 51 8.36 -1.35 -2.91
N TYR A 52 7.04 -1.54 -2.74
CA TYR A 52 6.01 -1.12 -3.68
C TYR A 52 4.79 -0.56 -2.91
N PRO A 53 4.43 0.74 -3.07
CA PRO A 53 5.16 1.78 -3.79
C PRO A 53 6.55 2.04 -3.20
N ARG A 54 7.42 2.68 -3.96
CA ARG A 54 8.81 2.93 -3.58
C ARG A 54 8.88 3.70 -2.25
N ASN A 55 9.69 3.18 -1.34
CA ASN A 55 9.92 3.67 0.02
C ASN A 55 8.64 3.78 0.86
N TRP A 56 7.65 2.90 0.70
CA TRP A 56 6.38 2.98 1.44
C TRP A 56 6.55 2.97 2.98
N GLU A 57 7.65 2.45 3.50
CA GLU A 57 7.97 2.44 4.93
C GLU A 57 8.34 3.82 5.49
N ASP A 58 8.75 4.78 4.65
CA ASP A 58 9.11 6.14 5.06
C ASP A 58 7.85 6.96 5.43
N GLN A 59 7.48 6.92 6.71
CA GLN A 59 6.32 7.68 7.21
C GLN A 59 6.62 9.16 7.39
N GLU A 60 7.88 9.61 7.30
CA GLU A 60 8.19 11.03 7.26
C GLU A 60 7.74 11.63 5.92
N LYS A 61 7.91 10.88 4.82
CA LYS A 61 7.37 11.21 3.49
C LYS A 61 5.86 10.96 3.38
N TRP A 62 5.40 9.74 3.69
CA TRP A 62 4.05 9.29 3.35
C TRP A 62 2.96 9.62 4.37
N LYS A 63 3.35 10.00 5.61
CA LYS A 63 2.43 10.38 6.69
C LYS A 63 1.31 9.36 6.95
N GLY A 64 1.62 8.06 6.84
CA GLY A 64 0.72 6.97 7.21
C GLY A 64 0.66 6.74 8.72
N GLY A 65 -0.34 5.97 9.17
CA GLY A 65 -0.45 5.53 10.56
C GLY A 65 -0.87 6.60 11.57
N TRP A 66 -0.46 6.39 12.83
CA TRP A 66 -0.83 7.18 14.00
C TRP A 66 0.42 7.64 14.75
N THR A 67 0.33 8.81 15.37
CA THR A 67 1.32 9.36 16.31
C THR A 67 0.67 9.67 17.65
N LEU A 68 1.48 9.85 18.69
CA LEU A 68 1.03 10.37 19.98
C LEU A 68 1.22 11.89 19.99
N ASP A 69 0.19 12.62 20.38
CA ASP A 69 0.30 14.05 20.62
C ASP A 69 0.98 14.35 21.97
N ASN A 70 1.26 15.63 22.24
CA ASN A 70 1.88 16.08 23.49
C ASN A 70 1.02 15.78 24.73
N SER A 71 -0.27 15.48 24.55
CA SER A 71 -1.20 15.12 25.62
C SER A 71 -1.33 13.60 25.78
N GLY A 72 -0.62 12.80 24.98
CA GLY A 72 -0.67 11.34 24.99
C GLY A 72 -1.85 10.73 24.23
N ASN A 73 -2.63 11.51 23.49
CA ASN A 73 -3.73 10.99 22.67
C ASN A 73 -3.23 10.55 21.29
N LEU A 74 -3.93 9.59 20.69
CA LEU A 74 -3.68 9.15 19.33
C LEU A 74 -4.14 10.21 18.33
N ALA A 75 -3.23 10.66 17.47
CA ALA A 75 -3.48 11.53 16.34
C ALA A 75 -3.08 10.83 15.03
N LEU A 76 -3.77 11.15 13.92
CA LEU A 76 -3.37 10.65 12.60
C LEU A 76 -2.13 11.41 12.12
N SER A 77 -1.12 10.70 11.59
CA SER A 77 0.09 11.30 11.04
C SER A 77 -0.19 12.26 9.87
N THR A 78 -1.24 12.00 9.10
CA THR A 78 -1.71 12.85 7.99
C THR A 78 -2.32 14.18 8.45
N GLY A 79 -2.65 14.31 9.74
CA GLY A 79 -3.20 15.52 10.36
C GLY A 79 -4.66 15.38 10.82
N SER A 80 -5.16 16.47 11.41
CA SER A 80 -6.54 16.55 11.91
C SER A 80 -7.59 16.55 10.79
N LYS A 81 -8.87 16.41 11.15
CA LYS A 81 -9.98 16.49 10.18
C LYS A 81 -9.97 17.80 9.36
N THR A 82 -9.66 18.93 10.00
CA THR A 82 -9.57 20.23 9.31
C THR A 82 -8.37 20.30 8.37
N ASN A 83 -7.21 19.76 8.77
CA ASN A 83 -6.03 19.70 7.90
C ASN A 83 -6.32 18.89 6.63
N ARG A 84 -6.97 17.73 6.77
CA ARG A 84 -7.36 16.88 5.63
C ARG A 84 -8.39 17.55 4.71
N LEU A 85 -9.33 18.31 5.28
CA LEU A 85 -10.30 19.08 4.49
C LEU A 85 -9.61 20.13 3.62
N MET A 86 -8.58 20.81 4.15
CA MET A 86 -7.78 21.77 3.38
C MET A 86 -6.96 21.13 2.25
N LYS A 87 -6.67 19.82 2.36
CA LYS A 87 -5.97 19.01 1.34
C LYS A 87 -6.89 18.28 0.37
N LEU A 88 -8.20 18.52 0.41
CA LEU A 88 -9.18 17.74 -0.37
C LEU A 88 -8.94 17.79 -1.89
N PHE A 89 -8.58 18.96 -2.42
CA PHE A 89 -8.40 19.15 -3.86
C PHE A 89 -6.99 18.82 -4.34
N PHE A 90 -6.03 18.72 -3.42
CA PHE A 90 -4.66 18.33 -3.71
C PHE A 90 -4.02 17.76 -2.45
N HIS A 91 -3.74 16.46 -2.45
CA HIS A 91 -3.15 15.78 -1.31
C HIS A 91 -1.65 15.56 -1.55
N PRO A 92 -0.76 16.39 -0.96
CA PRO A 92 0.66 16.40 -1.31
C PRO A 92 1.41 15.11 -0.95
N GLU A 93 0.92 14.34 0.04
CA GLU A 93 1.53 13.07 0.42
C GLU A 93 0.94 11.85 -0.32
N GLN A 94 0.04 12.06 -1.29
CA GLN A 94 -0.53 10.96 -2.06
C GLN A 94 0.52 10.38 -3.03
N PRO A 95 0.79 9.07 -3.00
CA PRO A 95 1.68 8.44 -3.97
C PRO A 95 1.16 8.60 -5.40
N GLU A 96 2.06 8.97 -6.32
CA GLU A 96 1.75 9.09 -7.75
C GLU A 96 2.08 7.78 -8.48
N LEU A 97 1.64 7.65 -9.74
CA LEU A 97 1.89 6.45 -10.54
C LEU A 97 3.39 6.12 -10.67
N LYS A 98 4.25 7.15 -10.72
CA LYS A 98 5.72 7.02 -10.77
C LYS A 98 6.33 6.41 -9.50
N ASP A 99 5.65 6.50 -8.35
CA ASP A 99 6.06 5.85 -7.11
C ASP A 99 5.74 4.35 -7.14
N TYR A 100 4.84 3.91 -8.02
CA TYR A 100 4.58 2.50 -8.34
C TYR A 100 5.37 2.10 -9.60
N PHE A 101 4.67 1.97 -10.72
CA PHE A 101 5.18 1.87 -12.08
C PHE A 101 4.08 2.33 -13.04
N GLU A 102 4.48 2.77 -14.23
CA GLU A 102 3.55 3.03 -15.34
C GLU A 102 3.25 1.70 -16.04
N PRO A 103 1.99 1.21 -16.06
CA PRO A 103 1.64 -0.03 -16.74
C PRO A 103 1.97 0.03 -18.23
N TRP A 104 2.52 -1.06 -18.75
CA TRP A 104 2.86 -1.17 -20.17
C TRP A 104 2.31 -2.47 -20.74
N THR A 105 2.15 -2.48 -22.07
CA THR A 105 1.81 -3.66 -22.87
C THR A 105 2.67 -3.68 -24.13
N TYR A 106 2.66 -4.79 -24.85
CA TYR A 106 3.36 -4.96 -26.11
C TYR A 106 2.36 -4.96 -27.27
N ASP A 107 2.82 -4.54 -28.45
CA ASP A 107 2.19 -4.93 -29.70
C ASP A 107 2.65 -6.36 -30.00
N TYR A 108 1.70 -7.28 -30.06
CA TYR A 108 1.98 -8.70 -30.31
C TYR A 108 1.74 -9.10 -31.78
N GLU A 109 1.16 -8.21 -32.58
CA GLU A 109 0.80 -8.49 -33.97
C GLU A 109 1.93 -8.13 -34.96
N THR A 110 2.84 -7.25 -34.56
CA THR A 110 4.02 -6.81 -35.34
C THR A 110 5.33 -7.14 -34.65
#